data_AF-A0ABD0LEB4-F1
#
_entry.id   AF-A0ABD0LEB4-F1
#
_cell.length_a   1.000
_cell.length_b   1.000
_cell.length_c   1.000
_cell.angle_alpha   90.00
_cell.angle_beta   90.00
_cell.angle_gamma   90.00
#
_symmetry.space_group_name_H-M   'P 1'
#
loop_
_entity.id
_entity.type
_entity.pdbx_description
1 polymer ?
#
loop_
_entity_poly.entity_id
_entity_poly.type
_entity_poly.pdbx_seq_one_letter_code
_entity_poly.pdbx_strand_id
1 'polypeptide(L)'
;MELEGARAIVGCCQTMCPQAEMRLREKEGLLHPFESVSQSKSQRPRADPQRMVKEYSRPAAGRTDAIPANIRPPAVLLSTVAYLFKHIIIRQDDDWVRVYDFVFDRLRAVRQDAVVQCVDGENAITLLEQMVRFHVYAGYRLCEAPQEAFDPVINDQHLLECLKRLLRLYTTTPGDHHNQPQFEMVYLLHNLGSTDSLLHGLSLPGLVRHALQVMSAAYSSKNCRYPVASLQQVLREGRGELMELAHACGLVEEGDVIQAQYISFLRSKFTPPTKMRVHYEADIDKRLESLDISSWLLGKQISNNDS
;
A
#
# COMPACT_ATOMS: atom_id res chain seq x y z
N MET A 1 -2.20 -12.72 -39.12
CA MET A 1 -3.62 -12.56 -38.78
C MET A 1 -3.65 -11.53 -37.67
N GLU A 2 -3.77 -10.26 -38.03
CA GLU A 2 -3.86 -9.14 -37.11
C GLU A 2 -5.17 -9.28 -36.33
N LEU A 3 -5.09 -9.27 -34.99
CA LEU A 3 -6.27 -9.21 -34.15
C LEU A 3 -6.89 -7.82 -34.32
N GLU A 4 -7.93 -7.72 -35.14
CA GLU A 4 -8.79 -6.55 -35.23
C GLU A 4 -9.19 -6.11 -33.81
N GLY A 5 -8.83 -4.87 -33.46
CA GLY A 5 -8.89 -4.34 -32.12
C GLY A 5 -10.30 -4.38 -31.55
N ALA A 6 -10.50 -5.23 -30.54
CA ALA A 6 -11.66 -5.14 -29.67
C ALA A 6 -11.70 -3.73 -29.07
N ARG A 7 -12.70 -2.94 -29.45
CA ARG A 7 -12.88 -1.56 -28.98
C ARG A 7 -13.06 -1.60 -27.46
N ALA A 8 -12.18 -0.93 -26.72
CA ALA A 8 -12.26 -0.86 -25.27
C ALA A 8 -13.64 -0.32 -24.86
N ILE A 9 -14.26 -0.94 -23.85
CA ILE A 9 -15.53 -0.47 -23.30
C ILE A 9 -15.29 0.90 -22.68
N VAL A 10 -16.15 1.87 -22.96
CA VAL A 10 -16.10 3.20 -22.34
C VAL A 10 -17.26 3.33 -21.37
N GLY A 11 -16.97 3.50 -20.08
CA GLY A 11 -17.97 3.70 -19.06
C GLY A 11 -18.63 5.08 -19.14
N CYS A 12 -19.90 5.18 -18.74
CA CYS A 12 -20.65 6.44 -18.72
C CYS A 12 -21.32 6.74 -17.36
N CYS A 13 -21.02 5.95 -16.31
CA CYS A 13 -21.51 6.22 -14.96
C CYS A 13 -20.87 7.49 -14.38
N GLN A 14 -21.62 8.60 -14.31
CA GLN A 14 -21.13 9.89 -13.80
C GLN A 14 -21.15 10.02 -12.27
N THR A 15 -21.54 8.96 -11.55
CA THR A 15 -21.62 8.91 -10.09
C THR A 15 -20.64 7.89 -9.51
N MET A 16 -20.29 8.01 -8.23
CA MET A 16 -19.37 7.08 -7.55
C MET A 16 -19.92 5.64 -7.44
N CYS A 17 -21.24 5.48 -7.55
CA CYS A 17 -21.95 4.22 -7.64
C CYS A 17 -22.98 4.27 -8.79
N PRO A 18 -23.15 3.22 -9.61
CA PRO A 18 -24.22 3.15 -10.60
C PRO A 18 -25.61 3.24 -9.98
N GLN A 19 -26.55 3.94 -10.62
CA GLN A 19 -27.93 4.09 -10.10
C GLN A 19 -28.64 2.74 -9.91
N ALA A 20 -28.39 1.77 -10.80
CA ALA A 20 -28.97 0.43 -10.69
C ALA A 20 -28.51 -0.28 -9.40
N GLU A 21 -27.22 -0.16 -9.07
CA GLU A 21 -26.66 -0.72 -7.85
C GLU A 21 -27.19 0.01 -6.60
N MET A 22 -27.26 1.34 -6.62
CA MET A 22 -27.81 2.12 -5.50
C MET A 22 -29.23 1.65 -5.15
N ARG A 23 -30.11 1.53 -6.16
CA ARG A 23 -31.50 1.08 -5.98
C ARG A 23 -31.57 -0.36 -5.48
N LEU A 24 -30.71 -1.23 -6.00
CA LEU A 24 -30.64 -2.63 -5.56
C LEU A 24 -30.23 -2.70 -4.08
N ARG A 25 -29.13 -2.04 -3.69
CA ARG A 25 -28.64 -2.11 -2.31
C ARG A 25 -29.58 -1.43 -1.32
N GLU A 26 -30.27 -0.34 -1.70
CA GLU A 26 -31.32 0.25 -0.86
C GLU A 26 -32.52 -0.68 -0.69
N LYS A 27 -33.01 -1.30 -1.78
CA LYS A 27 -34.16 -2.21 -1.74
C LYS A 27 -33.89 -3.47 -0.91
N GLU A 28 -32.71 -4.07 -1.08
CA GLU A 28 -32.33 -5.33 -0.43
C GLU A 28 -31.72 -5.10 0.98
N GLY A 29 -31.59 -3.85 1.43
CA GLY A 29 -31.06 -3.53 2.77
C GLY A 29 -29.56 -3.79 2.93
N LEU A 30 -28.80 -3.66 1.85
CA LEU A 30 -27.36 -3.95 1.77
C LEU A 30 -26.49 -2.68 1.84
N LEU A 31 -27.03 -1.57 2.33
CA LEU A 31 -26.28 -0.30 2.43
C LEU A 31 -25.25 -0.38 3.56
N HIS A 32 -24.01 0.01 3.27
CA HIS A 32 -23.01 0.20 4.31
C HIS A 32 -23.40 1.42 5.19
N PRO A 33 -23.08 1.44 6.50
CA PRO A 33 -23.32 2.62 7.34
C PRO A 33 -22.76 3.93 6.77
N PHE A 34 -21.62 3.86 6.06
CA PHE A 34 -21.00 5.03 5.42
C PHE A 34 -21.73 5.54 4.18
N GLU A 35 -22.71 4.79 3.66
CA GLU A 35 -23.43 5.09 2.41
C GLU A 35 -24.88 5.52 2.67
N SER A 36 -25.31 5.52 3.93
CA SER A 36 -26.71 5.76 4.30
C SER A 36 -26.87 6.98 5.20
N VAL A 37 -28.07 7.55 5.17
CA VAL A 37 -28.52 8.53 6.16
C VAL A 37 -29.59 7.87 7.01
N SER A 38 -29.40 7.84 8.33
CA SER A 38 -30.46 7.43 9.26
C SER A 38 -31.23 8.67 9.70
N GLN A 39 -32.51 8.76 9.32
CA GLN A 39 -33.39 9.84 9.76
C GLN A 39 -34.04 9.56 11.14
N SER A 40 -34.09 8.28 11.58
CA SER A 40 -34.46 7.88 12.94
C SER A 40 -34.09 6.42 13.21
N LYS A 41 -34.08 5.99 14.50
CA LYS A 41 -33.85 4.58 14.91
C LYS A 41 -34.92 3.60 14.40
N SER A 42 -36.07 4.08 13.92
CA SER A 42 -37.22 3.25 13.52
C SER A 42 -37.42 3.14 12.01
N GLN A 43 -36.64 3.86 11.21
CA GLN A 43 -36.73 3.83 9.75
C GLN A 43 -35.59 3.02 9.13
N ARG A 44 -35.89 2.31 8.04
CA ARG A 44 -34.85 1.65 7.26
C ARG A 44 -33.86 2.69 6.73
N PRO A 45 -32.53 2.44 6.79
CA PRO A 45 -31.54 3.33 6.22
C PRO A 45 -31.84 3.60 4.74
N ARG A 46 -31.70 4.85 4.33
CA ARG A 46 -31.86 5.26 2.93
C ARG A 46 -30.50 5.54 2.31
N ALA A 47 -30.36 5.21 1.04
CA ALA A 47 -29.15 5.48 0.29
C ALA A 47 -28.93 7.00 0.22
N ASP A 48 -27.71 7.45 0.52
CA ASP A 48 -27.26 8.80 0.18
C ASP A 48 -26.50 8.74 -1.16
N PRO A 49 -27.07 9.24 -2.27
CA PRO A 49 -26.41 9.20 -3.57
C PRO A 49 -25.03 9.87 -3.59
N GLN A 50 -24.76 10.80 -2.67
CA GLN A 50 -23.46 11.47 -2.56
C GLN A 50 -22.42 10.65 -1.80
N ARG A 51 -22.84 9.62 -1.05
CA ARG A 51 -21.94 8.77 -0.26
C ARG A 51 -21.79 7.36 -0.80
N MET A 52 -22.74 6.89 -1.59
CA MET A 52 -22.72 5.57 -2.21
C MET A 52 -21.52 5.41 -3.15
N VAL A 53 -20.73 4.35 -2.93
CA VAL A 53 -19.60 3.99 -3.79
C VAL A 53 -19.77 2.56 -4.29
N LYS A 54 -19.53 2.34 -5.59
CA LYS A 54 -19.66 1.04 -6.26
C LYS A 54 -18.92 -0.06 -5.48
N GLU A 55 -19.61 -1.16 -5.16
CA GLU A 55 -19.02 -2.36 -4.55
C GLU A 55 -18.21 -3.17 -5.55
N TYR A 56 -17.16 -3.86 -5.06
CA TYR A 56 -16.43 -4.80 -5.90
C TYR A 56 -17.31 -6.03 -6.15
N SER A 57 -17.54 -6.34 -7.43
CA SER A 57 -18.23 -7.57 -7.82
C SER A 57 -17.20 -8.56 -8.36
N ARG A 58 -17.28 -9.83 -7.96
CA ARG A 58 -16.50 -10.88 -8.62
C ARG A 58 -17.04 -11.03 -10.04
N PRO A 59 -16.19 -11.07 -11.08
CA PRO A 59 -16.66 -11.29 -12.43
C PRO A 59 -17.45 -12.61 -12.50
N ALA A 60 -18.73 -12.53 -12.85
CA ALA A 60 -19.54 -13.72 -13.08
C ALA A 60 -19.17 -14.34 -14.43
N ALA A 61 -19.40 -15.65 -14.59
CA ALA A 61 -19.34 -16.27 -15.91
C ALA A 61 -20.50 -15.74 -16.77
N GLY A 62 -20.28 -14.64 -17.49
CA GLY A 62 -21.29 -13.96 -18.30
C GLY A 62 -21.07 -12.45 -18.30
N ARG A 63 -21.18 -11.81 -19.47
CA ARG A 63 -20.77 -10.41 -19.76
C ARG A 63 -21.64 -9.31 -19.12
N THR A 64 -22.17 -9.47 -17.90
CA THR A 64 -22.92 -8.40 -17.22
C THR A 64 -22.04 -7.22 -16.80
N ASP A 65 -20.74 -7.43 -16.64
CA ASP A 65 -19.78 -6.41 -16.19
C ASP A 65 -19.37 -5.42 -17.29
N ALA A 66 -19.87 -5.61 -18.51
CA ALA A 66 -19.54 -4.79 -19.67
C ALA A 66 -20.56 -3.68 -19.97
N ILE A 67 -21.57 -3.48 -19.11
CA ILE A 67 -22.60 -2.45 -19.32
C ILE A 67 -21.99 -1.06 -19.06
N PRO A 68 -21.91 -0.16 -20.07
CA PRO A 68 -21.29 1.16 -19.91
C PRO A 68 -21.86 1.99 -18.75
N ALA A 69 -23.17 1.93 -18.54
CA ALA A 69 -23.87 2.64 -17.46
C ALA A 69 -23.47 2.18 -16.05
N ASN A 70 -22.84 1.01 -15.93
CA ASN A 70 -22.37 0.46 -14.66
C ASN A 70 -20.86 0.68 -14.44
N ILE A 71 -20.18 1.32 -15.38
CA ILE A 71 -18.73 1.52 -15.35
C ILE A 71 -18.44 3.02 -15.25
N ARG A 72 -17.62 3.41 -14.27
CA ARG A 72 -17.23 4.80 -14.04
C ARG A 72 -16.07 5.20 -14.97
N PRO A 73 -16.17 6.32 -15.72
CA PRO A 73 -15.07 6.79 -16.55
C PRO A 73 -13.90 7.32 -15.68
N PRO A 74 -12.69 7.50 -16.24
CA PRO A 74 -11.48 7.86 -15.48
C PRO A 74 -11.62 9.06 -14.54
N ALA A 75 -12.29 10.12 -14.96
CA ALA A 75 -12.51 11.30 -14.11
C ALA A 75 -13.31 10.96 -12.83
N VAL A 76 -14.31 10.09 -12.95
CA VAL A 76 -15.14 9.64 -11.83
C VAL A 76 -14.38 8.65 -10.95
N LEU A 77 -13.51 7.82 -11.53
CA LEU A 77 -12.62 6.94 -10.76
C LEU A 77 -11.70 7.77 -9.84
N LEU A 78 -11.05 8.80 -10.39
CA LEU A 78 -10.18 9.71 -9.63
C LEU A 78 -10.95 10.46 -8.54
N SER A 79 -12.13 11.01 -8.86
CA SER A 79 -12.96 11.69 -7.86
C SER A 79 -13.46 10.75 -6.77
N THR A 80 -13.73 9.48 -7.11
CA THR A 80 -14.12 8.46 -6.14
C THR A 80 -12.99 8.15 -5.17
N VAL A 81 -11.76 7.93 -5.65
CA VAL A 81 -10.59 7.73 -4.77
C VAL A 81 -10.37 8.96 -3.89
N ALA A 82 -10.51 10.16 -4.45
CA ALA A 82 -10.44 11.39 -3.68
C ALA A 82 -11.51 11.49 -2.59
N TYR A 83 -12.74 11.06 -2.86
CA TYR A 83 -13.79 10.99 -1.84
C TYR A 83 -13.43 10.01 -0.72
N LEU A 84 -13.01 8.79 -1.07
CA LEU A 84 -12.62 7.76 -0.09
C LEU A 84 -11.52 8.29 0.85
N PHE A 85 -10.52 8.98 0.32
CA PHE A 85 -9.39 9.47 1.12
C PHE A 85 -9.69 10.76 1.88
N LYS A 86 -10.59 11.61 1.39
CA LYS A 86 -10.97 12.88 2.06
C LYS A 86 -12.08 12.73 3.08
N HIS A 87 -12.92 11.72 2.96
CA HIS A 87 -14.13 11.61 3.78
C HIS A 87 -14.26 10.30 4.54
N ILE A 88 -13.63 9.21 4.08
CA ILE A 88 -13.76 7.90 4.72
C ILE A 88 -12.52 7.55 5.54
N ILE A 89 -11.31 7.65 4.97
CA ILE A 89 -10.07 7.28 5.66
C ILE A 89 -9.82 8.09 6.94
N ILE A 90 -10.19 9.36 6.94
CA ILE A 90 -9.96 10.28 8.07
C ILE A 90 -11.02 10.20 9.17
N ARG A 91 -11.99 9.29 9.05
CA ARG A 91 -13.06 9.14 10.04
C ARG A 91 -12.46 8.66 11.37
N GLN A 92 -12.93 9.28 12.46
CA GLN A 92 -12.56 8.94 13.84
C GLN A 92 -13.76 8.43 14.65
N ASP A 93 -14.94 8.43 14.03
CA ASP A 93 -16.22 8.05 14.63
C ASP A 93 -16.60 6.58 14.38
N ASP A 94 -15.68 5.76 13.88
CA ASP A 94 -15.86 4.32 13.67
C ASP A 94 -14.53 3.56 13.86
N ASP A 95 -14.61 2.24 13.95
CA ASP A 95 -13.43 1.37 13.99
C ASP A 95 -12.69 1.43 12.64
N TRP A 96 -11.36 1.58 12.70
CA TRP A 96 -10.54 1.68 11.51
C TRP A 96 -10.52 0.37 10.70
N VAL A 97 -10.80 -0.77 11.32
CA VAL A 97 -11.01 -2.05 10.58
C VAL A 97 -12.18 -1.92 9.61
N ARG A 98 -13.32 -1.36 10.07
CA ARG A 98 -14.48 -1.12 9.20
C ARG A 98 -14.18 -0.09 8.10
N VAL A 99 -13.41 0.94 8.43
CA VAL A 99 -12.92 1.93 7.46
C VAL A 99 -12.07 1.26 6.39
N TYR A 100 -11.11 0.42 6.79
CA TYR A 100 -10.26 -0.35 5.90
C TYR A 100 -11.08 -1.26 4.99
N ASP A 101 -11.95 -2.10 5.53
CA ASP A 101 -12.77 -3.05 4.76
C ASP A 101 -13.59 -2.35 3.68
N PHE A 102 -14.23 -1.23 4.05
CA PHE A 102 -14.98 -0.43 3.11
C PHE A 102 -14.07 0.14 2.01
N VAL A 103 -13.00 0.85 2.36
CA VAL A 103 -12.14 1.51 1.36
C VAL A 103 -11.44 0.48 0.48
N PHE A 104 -10.94 -0.60 1.06
CA PHE A 104 -10.29 -1.71 0.35
C PHE A 104 -11.24 -2.31 -0.71
N ASP A 105 -12.48 -2.62 -0.36
CA ASP A 105 -13.48 -3.11 -1.32
C ASP A 105 -13.74 -2.09 -2.43
N ARG A 106 -14.01 -0.83 -2.08
CA ARG A 106 -14.34 0.21 -3.06
C ARG A 106 -13.17 0.51 -4.00
N LEU A 107 -11.92 0.46 -3.52
CA LEU A 107 -10.73 0.59 -4.38
C LEU A 107 -10.59 -0.58 -5.36
N ARG A 108 -10.96 -1.80 -4.96
CA ARG A 108 -11.01 -2.94 -5.90
C ARG A 108 -12.05 -2.73 -6.98
N ALA A 109 -13.21 -2.16 -6.65
CA ALA A 109 -14.22 -1.79 -7.65
C ALA A 109 -13.70 -0.69 -8.61
N VAL A 110 -12.95 0.29 -8.10
CA VAL A 110 -12.30 1.33 -8.92
C VAL A 110 -11.29 0.70 -9.87
N ARG A 111 -10.42 -0.19 -9.37
CA ARG A 111 -9.45 -0.94 -10.20
C ARG A 111 -10.14 -1.79 -11.26
N GLN A 112 -11.24 -2.44 -10.90
CA GLN A 112 -12.03 -3.26 -11.84
C GLN A 112 -12.55 -2.40 -13.01
N ASP A 113 -13.18 -1.26 -12.72
CA ASP A 113 -13.63 -0.34 -13.76
C ASP A 113 -12.47 0.19 -14.62
N ALA A 114 -11.31 0.47 -14.01
CA ALA A 114 -10.12 0.90 -14.74
C ALA A 114 -9.57 -0.20 -15.67
N VAL A 115 -9.60 -1.47 -15.24
CA VAL A 115 -9.16 -2.62 -16.05
C VAL A 115 -10.11 -2.84 -17.23
N VAL A 116 -11.43 -2.83 -17.00
CA VAL A 116 -12.44 -3.08 -18.04
C VAL A 116 -12.34 -2.05 -19.18
N GLN A 117 -11.99 -0.80 -18.85
CA GLN A 117 -11.84 0.28 -19.82
C GLN A 117 -10.42 0.40 -20.38
N CYS A 118 -9.49 -0.48 -19.98
CA CYS A 118 -8.07 -0.39 -20.33
C CYS A 118 -7.48 1.01 -20.03
N VAL A 119 -7.82 1.59 -18.87
CA VAL A 119 -7.29 2.91 -18.47
C VAL A 119 -5.76 2.85 -18.36
N ASP A 120 -5.12 3.82 -18.99
CA ASP A 120 -3.66 3.92 -19.12
C ASP A 120 -3.20 5.39 -18.94
N GLY A 121 -1.88 5.62 -19.00
CA GLY A 121 -1.25 6.93 -18.88
C GLY A 121 -1.41 7.57 -17.49
N GLU A 122 -1.40 8.90 -17.45
CA GLU A 122 -1.43 9.70 -16.21
C GLU A 122 -2.58 9.37 -15.26
N ASN A 123 -3.77 9.07 -15.80
CA ASN A 123 -4.92 8.68 -14.99
C ASN A 123 -4.67 7.35 -14.27
N ALA A 124 -4.10 6.37 -14.98
CA ALA A 124 -3.77 5.06 -14.39
C ALA A 124 -2.62 5.17 -13.39
N ILE A 125 -1.59 5.95 -13.71
CA ILE A 125 -0.47 6.26 -12.80
C ILE A 125 -1.02 6.86 -11.51
N THR A 126 -1.77 7.96 -11.60
CA THR A 126 -2.33 8.66 -10.43
C THR A 126 -3.18 7.73 -9.54
N LEU A 127 -4.06 6.92 -10.14
CA LEU A 127 -4.88 5.96 -9.39
C LEU A 127 -4.01 4.93 -8.64
N LEU A 128 -3.02 4.37 -9.31
CA LEU A 128 -2.18 3.31 -8.74
C LEU A 128 -1.24 3.85 -7.67
N GLU A 129 -0.66 5.04 -7.85
CA GLU A 129 0.13 5.70 -6.81
C GLU A 129 -0.69 5.87 -5.51
N GLN A 130 -1.91 6.38 -5.64
CA GLN A 130 -2.84 6.61 -4.53
C GLN A 130 -3.21 5.30 -3.83
N MET A 131 -3.47 4.23 -4.59
CA MET A 131 -3.77 2.91 -4.04
C MET A 131 -2.57 2.25 -3.35
N VAL A 132 -1.35 2.40 -3.90
CA VAL A 132 -0.13 1.91 -3.26
C VAL A 132 0.08 2.61 -1.91
N ARG A 133 -0.07 3.95 -1.86
CA ARG A 133 0.03 4.70 -0.59
C ARG A 133 -1.01 4.23 0.42
N PHE A 134 -2.24 3.94 -0.01
CA PHE A 134 -3.28 3.38 0.86
C PHE A 134 -2.88 2.02 1.43
N HIS A 135 -2.42 1.07 0.62
CA HIS A 135 -2.07 -0.26 1.12
C HIS A 135 -0.86 -0.24 2.05
N VAL A 136 0.14 0.62 1.79
CA VAL A 136 1.27 0.82 2.71
C VAL A 136 0.78 1.41 4.05
N TYR A 137 -0.06 2.44 3.98
CA TYR A 137 -0.63 3.07 5.18
C TYR A 137 -1.49 2.08 5.98
N ALA A 138 -2.34 1.30 5.31
CA ALA A 138 -3.18 0.29 5.96
C ALA A 138 -2.36 -0.83 6.60
N GLY A 139 -1.31 -1.29 5.93
CA GLY A 139 -0.40 -2.29 6.47
C GLY A 139 0.25 -1.84 7.77
N TYR A 140 0.63 -0.57 7.88
CA TYR A 140 1.12 -0.01 9.13
C TYR A 140 0.00 0.21 10.15
N ARG A 141 -1.12 0.82 9.73
CA ARG A 141 -2.23 1.21 10.62
C ARG A 141 -2.98 0.03 11.25
N LEU A 142 -2.85 -1.17 10.68
CA LEU A 142 -3.43 -2.40 11.21
C LEU A 142 -2.36 -3.47 11.50
N CYS A 143 -1.09 -3.10 11.63
CA CYS A 143 0.00 -4.07 11.78
C CYS A 143 -0.13 -4.95 13.03
N GLU A 144 -0.77 -4.44 14.08
CA GLU A 144 -1.03 -5.15 15.34
C GLU A 144 -2.48 -5.67 15.45
N ALA A 145 -3.31 -5.49 14.41
CA ALA A 145 -4.68 -5.98 14.42
C ALA A 145 -4.70 -7.53 14.36
N PRO A 146 -5.72 -8.18 14.96
CA PRO A 146 -5.86 -9.63 14.88
C PRO A 146 -6.11 -10.06 13.42
N GLN A 147 -5.65 -11.27 13.06
CA GLN A 147 -5.69 -11.73 11.66
C GLN A 147 -7.12 -11.88 11.11
N GLU A 148 -8.11 -12.07 11.99
CA GLU A 148 -9.52 -12.11 11.63
C GLU A 148 -10.08 -10.72 11.23
N ALA A 149 -9.45 -9.65 11.71
CA ALA A 149 -9.81 -8.27 11.41
C ALA A 149 -8.99 -7.70 10.24
N PHE A 150 -7.73 -8.11 10.10
CA PHE A 150 -6.86 -7.66 9.02
C PHE A 150 -5.96 -8.80 8.54
N ASP A 151 -6.07 -9.14 7.25
CA ASP A 151 -5.18 -10.09 6.60
C ASP A 151 -4.05 -9.32 5.87
N PRO A 152 -2.82 -9.27 6.43
CA PRO A 152 -1.71 -8.58 5.81
C PRO A 152 -1.31 -9.19 4.47
N VAL A 153 -1.49 -10.50 4.28
CA VAL A 153 -1.13 -11.18 3.03
C VAL A 153 -2.03 -10.71 1.88
N ILE A 154 -3.33 -10.56 2.15
CA ILE A 154 -4.27 -10.03 1.16
C ILE A 154 -3.96 -8.57 0.84
N ASN A 155 -3.66 -7.74 1.85
CA ASN A 155 -3.26 -6.35 1.63
C ASN A 155 -2.00 -6.25 0.76
N ASP A 156 -0.97 -7.04 1.08
CA ASP A 156 0.31 -7.07 0.38
C ASP A 156 0.18 -7.59 -1.05
N GLN A 157 -0.72 -8.55 -1.29
CA GLN A 157 -1.04 -9.00 -2.64
C GLN A 157 -1.59 -7.83 -3.48
N HIS A 158 -2.54 -7.07 -2.94
CA HIS A 158 -3.11 -5.93 -3.68
C HIS A 158 -2.12 -4.77 -3.83
N LEU A 159 -1.29 -4.52 -2.82
CA LEU A 159 -0.16 -3.60 -2.89
C LEU A 159 0.77 -3.95 -4.05
N LEU A 160 1.24 -5.19 -4.11
CA LEU A 160 2.17 -5.64 -5.15
C LEU A 160 1.55 -5.65 -6.54
N GLU A 161 0.27 -6.00 -6.68
CA GLU A 161 -0.42 -5.91 -7.96
C GLU A 161 -0.50 -4.46 -8.46
N CYS A 162 -0.85 -3.52 -7.59
CA CYS A 162 -0.87 -2.10 -7.93
C CYS A 162 0.53 -1.60 -8.30
N LEU A 163 1.51 -1.92 -7.46
CA LEU A 163 2.88 -1.45 -7.59
C LEU A 163 3.56 -1.97 -8.85
N LYS A 164 3.46 -3.27 -9.14
CA LYS A 164 4.03 -3.84 -10.37
C LYS A 164 3.41 -3.23 -11.62
N ARG A 165 2.10 -3.00 -11.62
CA ARG A 165 1.44 -2.30 -12.74
C ARG A 165 1.94 -0.86 -12.86
N LEU A 166 2.06 -0.14 -11.75
CA LEU A 166 2.57 1.23 -11.71
C LEU A 166 3.99 1.33 -12.28
N LEU A 167 4.91 0.45 -11.86
CA LEU A 167 6.28 0.42 -12.37
C LEU A 167 6.32 0.16 -13.88
N ARG A 168 5.46 -0.73 -14.38
CA ARG A 168 5.30 -0.91 -15.83
C ARG A 168 4.84 0.37 -16.52
N LEU A 169 3.85 1.08 -15.96
CA LEU A 169 3.35 2.33 -16.53
C LEU A 169 4.41 3.43 -16.60
N TYR A 170 5.29 3.54 -15.61
CA TYR A 170 6.40 4.49 -15.67
C TYR A 170 7.36 4.22 -16.82
N THR A 171 7.52 2.95 -17.23
CA THR A 171 8.37 2.60 -18.39
C THR A 171 7.69 2.79 -19.74
N THR A 172 6.35 2.66 -19.80
CA THR A 172 5.60 2.71 -21.07
C THR A 172 4.94 4.05 -21.34
N THR A 173 4.75 4.90 -20.32
CA THR A 173 4.12 6.21 -20.44
C THR A 173 5.20 7.29 -20.53
N PRO A 174 5.28 8.05 -21.64
CA PRO A 174 6.20 9.19 -21.72
C PRO A 174 5.81 10.28 -20.72
N GLY A 175 6.77 10.80 -19.96
CA GLY A 175 6.52 11.86 -18.99
C GLY A 175 7.64 11.94 -17.95
N ASP A 176 7.69 13.05 -17.21
CA ASP A 176 8.52 13.15 -16.02
C ASP A 176 7.75 12.63 -14.80
N HIS A 177 8.05 11.40 -14.40
CA HIS A 177 7.37 10.71 -13.32
C HIS A 177 8.03 11.03 -11.97
N HIS A 178 7.76 12.24 -11.45
CA HIS A 178 8.40 12.75 -10.23
C HIS A 178 8.30 11.81 -9.00
N ASN A 179 7.22 11.02 -8.90
CA ASN A 179 7.05 10.06 -7.82
C ASN A 179 7.67 8.68 -8.09
N GLN A 180 8.16 8.39 -9.30
CA GLN A 180 8.74 7.10 -9.64
C GLN A 180 9.81 6.65 -8.62
N PRO A 181 10.78 7.50 -8.20
CA PRO A 181 11.78 7.09 -7.22
C PRO A 181 11.18 6.61 -5.89
N GLN A 182 10.09 7.23 -5.44
CA GLN A 182 9.37 6.84 -4.22
C GLN A 182 8.83 5.41 -4.35
N PHE A 183 8.16 5.11 -5.46
CA PHE A 183 7.51 3.81 -5.66
C PHE A 183 8.50 2.69 -6.02
N GLU A 184 9.60 3.01 -6.70
CA GLU A 184 10.73 2.08 -6.86
C GLU A 184 11.29 1.69 -5.49
N MET A 185 11.47 2.65 -4.58
CA MET A 185 11.92 2.38 -3.21
C MET A 185 10.93 1.49 -2.45
N VAL A 186 9.62 1.75 -2.55
CA VAL A 186 8.59 0.90 -1.94
C VAL A 186 8.70 -0.54 -2.48
N TYR A 187 8.91 -0.72 -3.78
CA TYR A 187 9.04 -2.04 -4.38
C TYR A 187 10.27 -2.78 -3.85
N LEU A 188 11.41 -2.09 -3.75
CA LEU A 188 12.64 -2.66 -3.21
C LEU A 188 12.51 -3.03 -1.74
N LEU A 189 11.97 -2.13 -0.91
CA LEU A 189 11.78 -2.34 0.53
C LEU A 189 10.81 -3.49 0.82
N HIS A 190 9.71 -3.57 0.08
CA HIS A 190 8.73 -4.65 0.23
C HIS A 190 9.30 -6.02 -0.17
N ASN A 191 10.28 -6.06 -1.08
CA ASN A 191 10.85 -7.31 -1.58
C ASN A 191 12.32 -7.48 -1.15
N LEU A 192 12.70 -6.93 0.01
CA LEU A 192 14.05 -7.10 0.55
C LEU A 192 14.41 -8.59 0.65
N GLY A 193 15.58 -8.94 0.14
CA GLY A 193 16.05 -10.33 0.06
C GLY A 193 15.62 -11.09 -1.21
N SER A 194 14.77 -10.50 -2.07
CA SER A 194 14.46 -11.05 -3.40
C SER A 194 15.54 -10.66 -4.41
N THR A 195 16.18 -11.65 -5.02
CA THR A 195 17.16 -11.43 -6.10
C THR A 195 16.56 -10.64 -7.26
N ASP A 196 15.30 -10.91 -7.62
CA ASP A 196 14.63 -10.21 -8.73
C ASP A 196 14.44 -8.73 -8.44
N SER A 197 14.09 -8.39 -7.19
CA SER A 197 13.90 -7.00 -6.78
C SER A 197 15.23 -6.26 -6.68
N LEU A 198 16.29 -6.94 -6.21
CA LEU A 198 17.65 -6.39 -6.24
C LEU A 198 18.13 -6.15 -7.68
N LEU A 199 17.90 -7.09 -8.60
CA LEU A 199 18.24 -6.94 -10.03
C LEU A 199 17.45 -5.81 -10.69
N HIS A 200 16.15 -5.67 -10.37
CA HIS A 200 15.34 -4.54 -10.82
C HIS A 200 15.92 -3.21 -10.32
N GLY A 201 16.27 -3.11 -9.02
CA GLY A 201 16.93 -1.94 -8.47
C GLY A 201 18.27 -1.62 -9.15
N LEU A 202 19.09 -2.63 -9.41
CA LEU A 202 20.36 -2.51 -10.15
C LEU A 202 20.17 -2.19 -11.64
N SER A 203 18.95 -2.15 -12.16
CA SER A 203 18.68 -1.64 -13.51
C SER A 203 18.39 -0.13 -13.52
N LEU A 204 18.17 0.49 -12.34
CA LEU A 204 17.88 1.92 -12.20
C LEU A 204 19.18 2.76 -12.25
N PRO A 205 19.33 3.71 -13.19
CA PRO A 205 20.60 4.42 -13.43
C PRO A 205 21.18 5.16 -12.21
N GLY A 206 20.33 5.68 -11.32
CA GLY A 206 20.75 6.36 -10.09
C GLY A 206 21.28 5.40 -9.02
N LEU A 207 20.63 4.24 -8.86
CA LEU A 207 21.01 3.24 -7.87
C LEU A 207 22.29 2.51 -8.28
N VAL A 208 22.48 2.24 -9.57
CA VAL A 208 23.72 1.65 -10.11
C VAL A 208 24.94 2.52 -9.78
N ARG A 209 24.83 3.84 -9.97
CA ARG A 209 25.92 4.77 -9.65
C ARG A 209 26.30 4.76 -8.18
N HIS A 210 25.29 4.71 -7.29
CA HIS A 210 25.51 4.68 -5.85
C HIS A 210 25.99 3.31 -5.35
N ALA A 211 25.46 2.22 -5.91
CA ALA A 211 25.94 0.87 -5.67
C ALA A 211 27.41 0.72 -6.09
N LEU A 212 27.81 1.26 -7.25
CA LEU A 212 29.21 1.29 -7.68
C LEU A 212 30.11 2.13 -6.75
N GLN A 213 29.61 3.25 -6.21
CA GLN A 213 30.33 4.03 -5.20
C GLN A 213 30.51 3.26 -3.89
N VAL A 214 29.45 2.67 -3.36
CA VAL A 214 29.47 1.85 -2.14
C VAL A 214 30.36 0.62 -2.32
N MET A 215 30.29 -0.07 -3.46
CA MET A 215 31.16 -1.20 -3.78
C MET A 215 32.62 -0.77 -3.92
N SER A 216 32.92 0.40 -4.48
CA SER A 216 34.29 0.93 -4.53
C SER A 216 34.87 1.23 -3.14
N ALA A 217 34.01 1.60 -2.18
CA ALA A 217 34.39 1.86 -0.79
C ALA A 217 34.46 0.56 0.05
N ALA A 218 33.59 -0.42 -0.21
CA ALA A 218 33.49 -1.66 0.54
C ALA A 218 34.57 -2.70 0.19
N TYR A 219 35.09 -2.69 -1.04
CA TYR A 219 36.03 -3.72 -1.53
C TYR A 219 37.52 -3.37 -1.39
N SER A 220 37.91 -2.49 -0.45
CA SER A 220 39.31 -2.12 -0.21
C SER A 220 39.80 -2.33 1.23
N SER A 221 39.55 -3.49 1.88
CA SER A 221 40.36 -3.95 3.03
C SER A 221 40.04 -5.38 3.49
N LYS A 222 41.05 -6.11 3.99
CA LYS A 222 40.93 -7.47 4.54
C LYS A 222 40.54 -7.54 6.03
N ASN A 223 40.25 -6.42 6.70
CA ASN A 223 40.13 -6.34 8.18
C ASN A 223 38.78 -5.82 8.73
N CYS A 224 37.66 -5.95 8.02
CA CYS A 224 36.37 -5.39 8.50
C CYS A 224 35.83 -6.10 9.76
N ARG A 225 35.84 -5.40 10.91
CA ARG A 225 35.12 -5.71 12.16
C ARG A 225 34.17 -4.55 12.47
N TYR A 226 32.92 -4.81 12.86
CA TYR A 226 31.91 -3.77 13.09
C TYR A 226 31.57 -3.63 14.60
N PRO A 227 31.72 -2.44 15.21
CA PRO A 227 31.44 -2.24 16.64
C PRO A 227 29.94 -2.29 16.99
N VAL A 228 29.58 -2.93 18.12
CA VAL A 228 28.19 -3.03 18.61
C VAL A 228 27.59 -1.66 18.92
N ALA A 229 28.37 -0.71 19.44
CA ALA A 229 27.91 0.66 19.68
C ALA A 229 27.44 1.37 18.39
N SER A 230 28.11 1.09 17.27
CA SER A 230 27.70 1.60 15.95
C SER A 230 26.44 0.89 15.45
N LEU A 231 26.27 -0.40 15.75
CA LEU A 231 25.09 -1.17 15.37
C LEU A 231 23.84 -0.75 16.16
N GLN A 232 23.97 -0.43 17.46
CA GLN A 232 22.89 0.13 18.28
C GLN A 232 22.39 1.47 17.72
N GLN A 233 23.32 2.32 17.26
CA GLN A 233 22.96 3.60 16.65
C GLN A 233 22.30 3.41 15.28
N VAL A 234 22.69 2.39 14.52
CA VAL A 234 22.13 2.09 13.19
C VAL A 234 20.74 1.44 13.28
N LEU A 235 20.55 0.53 14.23
CA LEU A 235 19.30 -0.22 14.39
C LEU A 235 18.26 0.50 15.25
N ARG A 236 18.63 1.58 15.94
CA ARG A 236 17.77 2.35 16.87
C ARG A 236 17.16 1.53 18.02
N GLU A 237 17.70 0.35 18.27
CA GLU A 237 17.25 -0.53 19.35
C GLU A 237 18.03 -0.30 20.65
N GLY A 238 17.33 -0.45 21.77
CA GLY A 238 17.96 -0.52 23.08
C GLY A 238 18.88 -1.74 23.19
N ARG A 239 19.85 -1.67 24.11
CA ARG A 239 20.85 -2.76 24.26
C ARG A 239 20.19 -4.09 24.63
N GLY A 240 19.08 -4.07 25.37
CA GLY A 240 18.40 -5.30 25.81
C GLY A 240 17.72 -5.99 24.63
N GLU A 241 16.94 -5.22 23.87
CA GLU A 241 16.14 -5.64 22.73
C GLU A 241 17.03 -6.20 21.61
N LEU A 242 18.15 -5.53 21.34
CA LEU A 242 19.14 -5.98 20.36
C LEU A 242 19.78 -7.32 20.75
N MET A 243 20.06 -7.54 22.03
CA MET A 243 20.69 -8.76 22.53
C MET A 243 19.71 -9.93 22.57
N GLU A 244 18.44 -9.68 22.89
CA GLU A 244 17.35 -10.66 22.78
C GLU A 244 17.16 -11.11 21.34
N LEU A 245 17.13 -10.17 20.39
CA LEU A 245 17.01 -10.48 18.96
C LEU A 245 18.24 -11.25 18.45
N ALA A 246 19.45 -10.86 18.85
CA ALA A 246 20.68 -11.54 18.46
C ALA A 246 20.74 -12.98 19.02
N HIS A 247 20.27 -13.20 20.25
CA HIS A 247 20.14 -14.53 20.83
C HIS A 247 19.08 -15.36 20.10
N ALA A 248 17.90 -14.80 19.84
CA ALA A 248 16.84 -15.46 19.08
C ALA A 248 17.26 -15.85 17.66
N CYS A 249 18.20 -15.11 17.06
CA CYS A 249 18.78 -15.40 15.76
C CYS A 249 19.99 -16.37 15.82
N GLY A 250 20.40 -16.85 17.00
CA GLY A 250 21.56 -17.75 17.16
C GLY A 250 22.92 -17.07 17.02
N LEU A 251 22.97 -15.74 17.12
CA LEU A 251 24.18 -14.93 16.96
C LEU A 251 24.95 -14.70 18.28
N VAL A 252 24.34 -15.05 19.43
CA VAL A 252 24.91 -14.94 20.78
C VAL A 252 24.53 -16.17 21.61
N GLU A 253 25.50 -16.78 22.30
CA GLU A 253 25.30 -17.99 23.12
C GLU A 253 24.59 -17.67 24.45
N GLU A 254 23.88 -18.66 24.98
CA GLU A 254 23.04 -18.62 26.19
C GLU A 254 23.92 -18.46 27.45
N GLY A 255 24.44 -17.24 27.65
CA GLY A 255 25.41 -16.90 28.69
C GLY A 255 26.20 -15.61 28.44
N ASP A 256 26.30 -15.17 27.17
CA ASP A 256 27.03 -13.96 26.75
C ASP A 256 26.16 -12.70 26.66
N VAL A 257 24.87 -12.82 26.97
CA VAL A 257 23.83 -11.78 26.82
C VAL A 257 24.20 -10.48 27.54
N ILE A 258 25.00 -10.53 28.61
CA ILE A 258 25.32 -9.38 29.45
C ILE A 258 26.72 -8.79 29.14
N GLN A 259 27.66 -9.57 28.56
CA GLN A 259 29.08 -9.18 28.43
C GLN A 259 29.61 -9.03 27.00
N ALA A 260 28.84 -9.40 25.96
CA ALA A 260 29.33 -9.32 24.58
C ALA A 260 29.60 -7.86 24.13
N GLN A 261 30.85 -7.55 23.78
CA GLN A 261 31.27 -6.29 23.13
C GLN A 261 31.20 -6.34 21.60
N TYR A 262 31.07 -7.55 21.03
CA TYR A 262 31.09 -7.83 19.60
C TYR A 262 30.12 -8.97 19.27
N ILE A 263 29.42 -8.88 18.13
CA ILE A 263 28.59 -9.96 17.59
C ILE A 263 29.36 -10.67 16.46
N SER A 264 29.40 -12.00 16.49
CA SER A 264 30.06 -12.79 15.44
C SER A 264 29.02 -13.32 14.46
N PHE A 265 28.96 -12.73 13.26
CA PHE A 265 28.02 -13.12 12.22
C PHE A 265 28.50 -14.40 11.51
N LEU A 266 28.08 -15.57 12.01
CA LEU A 266 28.36 -16.87 11.41
C LEU A 266 27.11 -17.41 10.70
N ARG A 267 27.19 -17.54 9.37
CA ARG A 267 26.08 -18.03 8.51
C ARG A 267 25.54 -19.40 8.94
N SER A 268 26.37 -20.26 9.52
CA SER A 268 25.97 -21.59 10.02
C SER A 268 25.21 -21.57 11.33
N LYS A 269 25.27 -20.46 12.09
CA LYS A 269 24.59 -20.30 13.38
C LYS A 269 23.34 -19.42 13.28
N PHE A 270 23.21 -18.64 12.21
CA PHE A 270 22.05 -17.77 12.00
C PHE A 270 20.79 -18.59 11.70
N THR A 271 19.81 -18.50 12.60
CA THR A 271 18.47 -19.07 12.38
C THR A 271 17.51 -17.90 12.20
N PRO A 272 16.94 -17.66 11.00
CA PRO A 272 16.01 -16.57 10.81
C PRO A 272 14.76 -16.82 11.68
N PRO A 273 14.27 -15.80 12.42
CA PRO A 273 13.04 -15.95 13.19
C PRO A 273 11.90 -16.32 12.24
N THR A 274 11.13 -17.35 12.60
CA THR A 274 10.07 -17.93 11.76
C THR A 274 8.94 -16.93 11.49
N LYS A 275 8.76 -15.93 12.37
CA LYS A 275 7.94 -14.73 12.20
C LYS A 275 8.54 -13.59 13.02
N MET A 276 8.83 -12.45 12.40
CA MET A 276 9.02 -11.20 13.14
C MET A 276 7.63 -10.66 13.48
N ARG A 277 7.42 -10.25 14.74
CA ARG A 277 6.21 -9.49 15.07
C ARG A 277 6.36 -8.10 14.46
N VAL A 278 5.28 -7.62 13.86
CA VAL A 278 5.18 -6.24 13.38
C VAL A 278 4.52 -5.43 14.48
N HIS A 279 5.09 -4.28 14.78
CA HIS A 279 4.65 -3.40 15.85
C HIS A 279 4.59 -1.96 15.35
N TYR A 280 3.91 -1.11 16.09
CA TYR A 280 4.00 0.33 15.88
C TYR A 280 5.39 0.84 16.27
N GLU A 281 5.84 1.86 15.55
CA GLU A 281 7.11 2.54 15.75
C GLU A 281 6.84 3.98 16.17
N ALA A 282 7.30 4.37 17.36
CA ALA A 282 7.00 5.69 17.94
C ALA A 282 7.40 6.87 17.04
N ASP A 283 8.52 6.73 16.31
CA ASP A 283 8.99 7.74 15.35
C ASP A 283 8.04 7.88 14.14
N ILE A 284 7.43 6.77 13.68
CA ILE A 284 6.45 6.78 12.60
C ILE A 284 5.14 7.37 13.10
N ASP A 285 4.68 6.97 14.30
CA ASP A 285 3.44 7.46 14.89
C ASP A 285 3.48 8.98 15.08
N LYS A 286 4.58 9.50 15.63
CA LYS A 286 4.77 10.95 15.79
C LYS A 286 4.72 11.69 14.45
N ARG A 287 5.26 11.11 13.38
CA ARG A 287 5.16 11.70 12.03
C ARG A 287 3.72 11.67 11.53
N LEU A 288 3.00 10.57 11.74
CA LEU A 288 1.61 10.43 11.33
C LEU A 288 0.68 11.42 12.04
N GLU A 289 0.95 11.76 13.30
CA GLU A 289 0.18 12.78 14.05
C GLU A 289 0.22 14.17 13.39
N SER A 290 1.38 14.54 12.84
CA SER A 290 1.58 15.83 12.15
C SER A 290 1.16 15.82 10.69
N LEU A 291 0.92 14.65 10.11
CA LEU A 291 0.70 14.48 8.68
C LEU A 291 -0.78 14.60 8.33
N ASP A 292 -1.11 15.43 7.33
CA ASP A 292 -2.40 15.34 6.66
C ASP A 292 -2.43 14.05 5.81
N ILE A 293 -2.92 12.97 6.42
CA ILE A 293 -3.05 11.64 5.81
C ILE A 293 -3.80 11.72 4.48
N SER A 294 -4.87 12.54 4.40
CA SER A 294 -5.67 12.65 3.18
C SER A 294 -4.87 13.25 2.03
N SER A 295 -4.18 14.37 2.30
CA SER A 295 -3.35 15.03 1.30
C SER A 295 -2.16 14.16 0.89
N TRP A 296 -1.53 13.46 1.85
CA TRP A 296 -0.43 12.55 1.58
C TRP A 296 -0.84 11.36 0.69
N LEU A 297 -1.96 10.71 1.02
CA LEU A 297 -2.50 9.61 0.21
C LEU A 297 -2.80 10.06 -1.22
N LEU A 298 -3.25 11.30 -1.39
CA LEU A 298 -3.52 11.91 -2.69
C LEU A 298 -2.28 12.37 -3.46
N GLY A 299 -1.08 12.24 -2.88
CA GLY A 299 0.17 12.66 -3.51
C GLY A 299 0.36 14.18 -3.56
N LYS A 300 -0.37 14.94 -2.73
CA LYS A 300 -0.11 16.37 -2.60
C LYS A 300 1.17 16.58 -1.80
N GLN A 301 2.02 17.48 -2.28
CA GLN A 301 3.27 17.83 -1.60
C GLN A 301 2.97 18.25 -0.16
N ILE A 302 3.66 17.61 0.79
CA ILE A 302 3.68 18.05 2.18
C ILE A 302 4.44 19.39 2.16
N SER A 303 3.75 20.49 2.41
CA SER A 303 4.45 21.75 2.67
C SER A 303 5.26 21.55 3.95
N ASN A 304 6.58 21.40 3.81
CA ASN A 304 7.50 21.42 4.94
C ASN A 304 7.52 22.85 5.52
N ASN A 305 6.48 23.20 6.28
CA ASN A 305 6.55 24.26 7.27
C ASN A 305 6.95 23.58 8.57
N ASP A 306 8.24 23.33 8.74
CA ASP A 306 8.92 23.34 10.02
C ASP A 306 10.43 23.40 9.72
N SER A 307 10.96 24.62 9.86
CA SER A 307 12.39 24.96 9.87
C SER A 307 12.95 24.80 11.27
#